data_AF-A0A5C8T5U8-F1
#
_entry.id   AF-A0A5C8T5U8-F1
#
_cell.length_a   1.000
_cell.length_b   1.000
_cell.length_c   1.000
_cell.angle_alpha   90.00
_cell.angle_beta   90.00
_cell.angle_gamma   90.00
#
_symmetry.space_group_name_H-M   'P 1'
#
loop_
_entity.id
_entity.type
_entity.pdbx_description
1 polymer ?
#
loop_
_entity_poly.entity_id
_entity_poly.type
_entity_poly.pdbx_seq_one_letter_code
_entity_poly.pdbx_strand_id
1 'polypeptide(L)'
;MRRILAVAATSGFLLGSAVPIDAFAQRADQDLVKRGEYLVTAGDCVACHTGPSGKRLAGNYILNTPIGKIRTPNLTPDDETGLGKWTEADFVKAMHEGIDNEGHYLYPAFPFAWYTKVTTDDVKAIWAYLRSLEPVKEPRKDNEIPFPFNIRTALITWRTAFFTPGEWKPDPKATAEVNRGGYLVEGLGHCGMCHNENKIVGNSSLAGKLGGGVIDGWYAPNITPDDHQGIGSWSEEQVVTYLKTGTAPGNQPGVAAGPMRQTIEESLSKMTDADLKAMVAYLRTYQAKQTYKSKDLQAFDTKGAPGAGVYLSYCSSCHQPDGKGVEGAIPALAGNTSVQSAGPETVLRVIYGGLGAQSGYAPMTAIGQGMTDQQVADVTDYIRNSWGNSAPVLKSGVAADARKATSTMLAGNAPCAEIEQPDVAKAVADADAIGQLKGLKQEDFIPRIDALLPKIKSALPAGRDDDIVNGLTTAFCKAAKPDTDDVKLPWHTTIGSFSNLVYSQLKNPEKQASTMQAPAMPKPN
;
A
#
# COMPACT_ATOMS: atom_id res chain seq x y z
N MET A 1 45.79 84.45 25.19
CA MET A 1 44.42 84.11 25.61
C MET A 1 43.82 83.13 24.60
N ARG A 2 43.31 81.99 25.09
CA ARG A 2 42.47 80.95 24.43
C ARG A 2 42.87 80.47 23.02
N ARG A 3 43.55 79.32 22.97
CA ARG A 3 43.64 78.43 21.80
C ARG A 3 42.38 77.56 21.73
N ILE A 4 41.68 77.58 20.60
CA ILE A 4 40.54 76.70 20.29
C ILE A 4 41.12 75.42 19.68
N LEU A 5 40.87 74.28 20.34
CA LEU A 5 41.17 72.93 19.85
C LEU A 5 40.01 72.46 18.96
N ALA A 6 40.30 72.23 17.67
CA ALA A 6 39.41 71.48 16.78
C ALA A 6 39.72 69.99 16.93
N VAL A 7 38.78 69.23 17.49
CA VAL A 7 38.83 67.76 17.53
C VAL A 7 38.10 67.23 16.29
N ALA A 8 38.85 66.59 15.41
CA ALA A 8 38.30 65.82 14.30
C ALA A 8 37.75 64.49 14.85
N ALA A 9 36.43 64.28 14.72
CA ALA A 9 35.81 63.00 15.02
C ALA A 9 35.97 62.08 13.80
N THR A 10 36.81 61.06 13.94
CA THR A 10 36.88 59.93 13.01
C THR A 10 35.70 59.00 13.25
N SER A 11 34.75 58.98 12.32
CA SER A 11 33.65 58.00 12.28
C SER A 11 34.21 56.62 11.94
N GLY A 12 34.31 55.74 12.95
CA GLY A 12 34.59 54.32 12.77
C GLY A 12 33.34 53.59 12.29
N PHE A 13 33.43 53.08 11.06
CA PHE A 13 32.49 52.13 10.47
C PHE A 13 32.57 50.79 11.25
N LEU A 14 31.52 50.45 11.99
CA LEU A 14 31.25 49.08 12.44
C LEU A 14 30.06 48.55 11.62
N LEU A 15 30.38 47.95 10.46
CA LEU A 15 29.44 47.10 9.72
C LEU A 15 29.23 45.82 10.52
N GLY A 16 28.32 45.86 11.49
CA GLY A 16 27.74 44.66 12.07
C GLY A 16 26.83 44.01 11.03
N SER A 17 27.23 42.86 10.50
CA SER A 17 26.39 41.99 9.68
C SER A 17 25.23 41.47 10.55
N ALA A 18 24.18 42.28 10.70
CA ALA A 18 22.91 41.84 11.26
C ALA A 18 22.24 40.93 10.23
N VAL A 19 22.43 39.62 10.37
CA VAL A 19 21.54 38.67 9.69
C VAL A 19 20.15 38.84 10.33
N PRO A 20 19.09 39.14 9.58
CA PRO A 20 17.79 39.44 10.16
C PRO A 20 17.21 38.20 10.85
N ILE A 21 16.82 38.38 12.11
CA ILE A 21 16.24 37.34 12.99
C ILE A 21 14.98 36.71 12.36
N ASP A 22 14.21 37.49 11.59
CA ASP A 22 13.01 37.02 10.89
C ASP A 22 13.29 35.94 9.84
N ALA A 23 14.44 36.01 9.16
CA ALA A 23 14.82 35.00 8.17
C ALA A 23 15.19 33.65 8.81
N PHE A 24 15.72 33.67 10.04
CA PHE A 24 16.00 32.44 10.79
C PHE A 24 14.72 31.82 11.37
N ALA A 25 13.79 32.63 11.89
CA ALA A 25 12.52 32.15 12.41
C ALA A 25 11.65 31.52 11.31
N GLN A 26 11.49 32.21 10.18
CA GLN A 26 10.73 31.68 9.04
C GLN A 26 11.36 30.40 8.44
N ARG A 27 12.69 30.28 8.50
CA ARG A 27 13.38 29.07 8.06
C ARG A 27 13.23 27.91 9.04
N ALA A 28 13.28 28.18 10.34
CA ALA A 28 13.02 27.17 11.37
C ALA A 28 11.59 26.61 11.28
N ASP A 29 10.59 27.48 11.03
CA ASP A 29 9.19 27.05 10.82
C ASP A 29 9.04 26.19 9.55
N GLN A 30 9.72 26.55 8.45
CA GLN A 30 9.73 25.75 7.22
C GLN A 30 10.41 24.39 7.41
N ASP A 31 11.54 24.34 8.12
CA ASP A 31 12.25 23.09 8.41
C ASP A 31 11.40 22.17 9.31
N LEU A 32 10.66 22.74 10.27
CA LEU A 32 9.71 22.01 11.11
C LEU A 32 8.55 21.42 10.30
N VAL A 33 7.92 22.21 9.43
CA VAL A 33 6.83 21.75 8.54
C VAL A 33 7.33 20.67 7.59
N LYS A 34 8.52 20.83 7.00
CA LYS A 34 9.12 19.83 6.11
C LYS A 34 9.44 18.52 6.85
N ARG A 35 9.93 18.61 8.09
CA ARG A 35 10.10 17.43 8.95
C ARG A 35 8.75 16.78 9.24
N GLY A 36 7.73 17.57 9.56
CA GLY A 36 6.37 17.11 9.79
C GLY A 36 5.78 16.36 8.59
N GLU A 37 5.97 16.89 7.39
CA GLU A 37 5.57 16.24 6.14
C GLU A 37 6.19 14.85 6.01
N TYR A 38 7.51 14.75 6.21
CA TYR A 38 8.23 13.48 6.16
C TYR A 38 7.68 12.48 7.19
N LEU A 39 7.41 12.93 8.41
CA LEU A 39 6.90 12.07 9.48
C LEU A 39 5.43 11.66 9.25
N VAL A 40 4.60 12.51 8.66
CA VAL A 40 3.23 12.17 8.22
C VAL A 40 3.25 11.12 7.11
N THR A 41 4.21 11.21 6.19
CA THR A 41 4.45 10.18 5.19
C THR A 41 4.92 8.89 5.84
N ALA A 42 5.97 8.91 6.66
CA ALA A 42 6.49 7.72 7.34
C ALA A 42 5.46 7.06 8.28
N GLY A 43 4.56 7.87 8.87
CA GLY A 43 3.43 7.43 9.70
C GLY A 43 2.30 6.75 8.93
N ASP A 44 2.34 6.78 7.59
CA ASP A 44 1.29 6.28 6.70
C ASP A 44 -0.08 6.94 6.95
N CYS A 45 -0.10 8.22 7.35
CA CYS A 45 -1.35 8.90 7.69
C CYS A 45 -2.27 9.04 6.47
N VAL A 46 -1.72 9.21 5.27
CA VAL A 46 -2.47 9.41 4.02
C VAL A 46 -3.32 8.18 3.68
N ALA A 47 -2.76 6.97 3.84
CA ALA A 47 -3.45 5.72 3.52
C ALA A 47 -4.73 5.52 4.34
N CYS A 48 -4.71 5.96 5.60
CA CYS A 48 -5.85 5.86 6.50
C CYS A 48 -6.74 7.11 6.48
N HIS A 49 -6.22 8.31 6.25
CA HIS A 49 -7.00 9.56 6.34
C HIS A 49 -7.41 10.14 4.99
N THR A 50 -7.43 9.32 3.93
CA THR A 50 -7.96 9.72 2.62
C THR A 50 -9.01 8.70 2.19
N GLY A 51 -10.27 9.09 2.22
CA GLY A 51 -11.36 8.23 1.76
C GLY A 51 -11.35 8.01 0.24
N PRO A 52 -12.05 6.98 -0.27
CA PRO A 52 -12.22 6.79 -1.71
C PRO A 52 -12.81 8.05 -2.36
N SER A 53 -12.15 8.57 -3.39
CA SER A 53 -12.52 9.84 -4.06
C SER A 53 -12.46 11.09 -3.16
N GLY A 54 -11.94 10.96 -1.93
CA GLY A 54 -11.84 12.04 -0.96
C GLY A 54 -10.62 12.93 -1.19
N LYS A 55 -10.63 14.13 -0.61
CA LYS A 55 -9.44 14.98 -0.59
C LYS A 55 -8.40 14.40 0.36
N ARG A 56 -7.12 14.56 0.00
CA ARG A 56 -5.98 14.09 0.81
C ARG A 56 -6.12 14.53 2.27
N LEU A 57 -5.98 13.57 3.20
CA LEU A 57 -6.07 13.79 4.66
C LEU A 57 -7.44 14.26 5.18
N ALA A 58 -8.50 14.27 4.35
CA ALA A 58 -9.84 14.71 4.75
C ALA A 58 -10.70 13.62 5.43
N GLY A 59 -10.15 12.43 5.69
CA GLY A 59 -10.82 11.35 6.42
C GLY A 59 -11.78 10.51 5.57
N ASN A 60 -12.75 9.87 6.24
CA ASN A 60 -13.80 9.02 5.67
C ASN A 60 -13.34 7.71 5.00
N TYR A 61 -12.07 7.31 5.16
CA TYR A 61 -11.64 5.95 4.86
C TYR A 61 -12.32 4.94 5.78
N ILE A 62 -12.70 3.78 5.25
CA ILE A 62 -13.41 2.74 6.00
C ILE A 62 -12.41 1.68 6.44
N LEU A 63 -12.19 1.58 7.74
CA LEU A 63 -11.45 0.49 8.37
C LEU A 63 -12.43 -0.62 8.75
N ASN A 64 -12.32 -1.78 8.10
CA ASN A 64 -13.03 -2.98 8.54
C ASN A 64 -12.29 -3.59 9.72
N THR A 65 -12.90 -3.54 10.90
CA THR A 65 -12.33 -4.12 12.11
C THR A 65 -13.22 -5.27 12.59
N PRO A 66 -12.70 -6.19 13.42
CA PRO A 66 -13.52 -7.24 14.04
C PRO A 66 -14.69 -6.71 14.87
N ILE A 67 -14.62 -5.45 15.32
CA ILE A 67 -15.65 -4.79 16.12
C ILE A 67 -16.61 -3.92 15.29
N GLY A 68 -16.53 -3.97 13.96
CA GLY A 68 -17.36 -3.16 13.06
C GLY A 68 -16.54 -2.23 12.17
N LYS A 69 -17.23 -1.32 11.47
CA LYS A 69 -16.56 -0.37 10.57
C LYS A 69 -16.26 0.93 11.27
N ILE A 70 -15.01 1.37 11.19
CA ILE A 70 -14.56 2.66 11.71
C ILE A 70 -14.27 3.58 10.54
N ARG A 71 -14.71 4.83 10.62
CA ARG A 71 -14.38 5.87 9.66
C ARG A 71 -13.33 6.78 10.23
N THR A 72 -12.29 7.05 9.45
CA THR A 72 -11.17 7.88 9.90
C THR A 72 -11.55 9.37 9.90
N PRO A 73 -11.06 10.15 10.89
CA PRO A 73 -11.37 11.57 10.98
C PRO A 73 -10.61 12.38 9.92
N ASN A 74 -11.09 13.60 9.67
CA ASN A 74 -10.41 14.61 8.87
C ASN A 74 -9.23 15.21 9.68
N LEU A 75 -8.03 15.21 9.10
CA LEU A 75 -6.82 15.76 9.73
C LEU A 75 -6.48 17.17 9.25
N THR A 76 -7.23 17.74 8.32
CA THR A 76 -7.00 19.12 7.84
C THR A 76 -7.36 20.14 8.93
N PRO A 77 -6.86 21.38 8.87
CA PRO A 77 -7.06 22.38 9.91
C PRO A 77 -8.45 23.03 9.93
N ASP A 78 -9.45 22.40 9.32
CA ASP A 78 -10.84 22.87 9.30
C ASP A 78 -11.46 22.90 10.72
N ASP A 79 -12.12 24.01 11.06
CA ASP A 79 -12.64 24.29 12.41
C ASP A 79 -13.90 23.48 12.78
N GLU A 80 -14.64 23.00 11.78
CA GLU A 80 -15.90 22.29 12.01
C GLU A 80 -15.71 20.77 11.98
N THR A 81 -14.89 20.28 11.05
CA THR A 81 -14.81 18.87 10.71
C THR A 81 -13.43 18.26 10.93
N GLY A 82 -12.39 19.09 11.08
CA GLY A 82 -10.99 18.67 11.21
C GLY A 82 -10.34 19.06 12.55
N LEU A 83 -9.03 19.34 12.50
CA LEU A 83 -8.20 19.67 13.65
C LEU A 83 -8.23 21.16 14.04
N GLY A 84 -9.09 21.99 13.44
CA GLY A 84 -9.08 23.45 13.63
C GLY A 84 -9.24 23.91 15.07
N LYS A 85 -10.07 23.20 15.85
CA LYS A 85 -10.32 23.46 17.27
C LYS A 85 -9.42 22.69 18.25
N TRP A 86 -8.53 21.84 17.74
CA TRP A 86 -7.60 21.08 18.59
C TRP A 86 -6.43 21.96 19.01
N THR A 87 -5.94 21.76 20.23
CA THR A 87 -4.64 22.32 20.63
C THR A 87 -3.51 21.35 20.31
N GLU A 88 -2.27 21.86 20.22
CA GLU A 88 -1.08 20.99 20.08
C GLU A 88 -1.00 19.97 21.23
N ALA A 89 -1.38 20.38 22.45
CA ALA A 89 -1.40 19.50 23.61
C ALA A 89 -2.43 18.37 23.47
N ASP A 90 -3.62 18.66 22.93
CA ASP A 90 -4.63 17.64 22.65
C ASP A 90 -4.12 16.64 21.60
N PHE A 91 -3.45 17.13 20.56
CA PHE A 91 -2.88 16.29 19.51
C PHE A 91 -1.78 15.37 20.05
N VAL A 92 -0.84 15.92 20.86
CA VAL A 92 0.20 15.13 21.53
C VAL A 92 -0.43 14.06 22.42
N LYS A 93 -1.44 14.43 23.21
CA LYS A 93 -2.16 13.49 24.07
C LYS A 93 -2.87 12.40 23.28
N ALA A 94 -3.47 12.72 22.14
CA ALA A 94 -4.06 11.70 21.27
C ALA A 94 -2.99 10.73 20.76
N MET A 95 -1.89 11.23 20.20
CA MET A 95 -0.83 10.40 19.63
C MET A 95 -0.15 9.52 20.68
N HIS A 96 0.07 10.04 21.89
CA HIS A 96 0.79 9.33 22.95
C HIS A 96 -0.08 8.48 23.85
N GLU A 97 -1.35 8.85 24.04
CA GLU A 97 -2.23 8.21 25.02
C GLU A 97 -3.54 7.70 24.43
N GLY A 98 -3.88 8.01 23.18
CA GLY A 98 -5.14 7.61 22.58
C GLY A 98 -6.35 8.29 23.24
N ILE A 99 -6.23 9.57 23.59
CA ILE A 99 -7.31 10.37 24.19
C ILE A 99 -7.56 11.60 23.31
N ASP A 100 -8.81 11.81 22.88
CA ASP A 100 -9.19 12.95 22.04
C ASP A 100 -9.27 14.29 22.82
N ASN A 101 -9.51 15.38 22.10
CA ASN A 101 -9.65 16.74 22.63
C ASN A 101 -10.89 16.93 23.54
N GLU A 102 -11.80 15.96 23.59
CA GLU A 102 -12.95 15.94 24.50
C GLU A 102 -12.71 15.02 25.72
N GLY A 103 -11.56 14.37 25.79
CA GLY A 103 -11.17 13.49 26.89
C GLY A 103 -11.65 12.05 26.74
N HIS A 104 -12.18 11.65 25.58
CA HIS A 104 -12.61 10.28 25.34
C HIS A 104 -11.47 9.38 24.88
N TYR A 105 -11.52 8.10 25.27
CA TYR A 105 -10.60 7.09 24.76
C TYR A 105 -10.90 6.74 23.30
N LEU A 106 -9.84 6.74 22.50
CA LEU A 106 -9.83 6.34 21.11
C LEU A 106 -9.75 4.81 20.99
N TYR A 107 -10.40 4.26 19.97
CA TYR A 107 -10.25 2.84 19.64
C TYR A 107 -8.81 2.55 19.19
N PRO A 108 -8.22 1.39 19.54
CA PRO A 108 -6.87 1.00 19.12
C PRO A 108 -6.64 0.87 17.60
N ALA A 109 -7.71 1.00 16.80
CA ALA A 109 -7.60 1.23 15.35
C ALA A 109 -6.81 2.50 15.02
N PHE A 110 -6.83 3.50 15.90
CA PHE A 110 -5.82 4.54 15.91
C PHE A 110 -4.58 3.99 16.63
N PRO A 111 -3.41 3.88 15.97
CA PRO A 111 -2.29 3.09 16.49
C PRO A 111 -1.47 3.82 17.57
N PHE A 112 -2.12 4.42 18.56
CA PHE A 112 -1.48 5.10 19.70
C PHE A 112 -0.55 4.18 20.51
N ALA A 113 -0.79 2.86 20.48
CA ALA A 113 0.12 1.87 21.09
C ALA A 113 1.51 1.80 20.44
N TRP A 114 1.65 2.30 19.21
CA TRP A 114 2.92 2.49 18.50
C TRP A 114 3.32 3.97 18.50
N TYR A 115 2.40 4.90 18.22
CA TYR A 115 2.71 6.33 18.22
C TYR A 115 3.21 6.89 19.55
N THR A 116 2.90 6.24 20.68
CA THR A 116 3.52 6.56 21.99
C THR A 116 5.05 6.50 21.97
N LYS A 117 5.67 5.76 21.02
CA LYS A 117 7.12 5.67 20.84
C LYS A 117 7.72 6.88 20.11
N VAL A 118 6.91 7.65 19.40
CA VAL A 118 7.34 8.83 18.65
C VAL A 118 7.66 9.95 19.63
N THR A 119 8.78 10.65 19.43
CA THR A 119 9.17 11.75 20.33
C THR A 119 8.15 12.88 20.29
N THR A 120 7.98 13.57 21.41
CA THR A 120 7.09 14.73 21.50
C THR A 120 7.42 15.78 20.42
N ASP A 121 8.70 16.04 20.16
CA ASP A 121 9.13 17.00 19.13
C ASP A 121 8.72 16.57 17.71
N ASP A 122 8.79 15.27 17.40
CA ASP A 122 8.32 14.74 16.12
C ASP A 122 6.79 14.81 16.00
N VAL A 123 6.06 14.59 17.10
CA VAL A 123 4.60 14.78 17.12
C VAL A 123 4.23 16.25 16.88
N LYS A 124 5.00 17.20 17.43
CA LYS A 124 4.83 18.63 17.17
C LYS A 124 5.16 19.01 15.74
N ALA A 125 6.18 18.41 15.14
CA ALA A 125 6.48 18.59 13.72
C ALA A 125 5.32 18.10 12.84
N ILE A 126 4.77 16.91 13.13
CA ILE A 126 3.56 16.38 12.47
C ILE A 126 2.40 17.38 12.60
N TRP A 127 2.15 17.88 13.81
CA TRP A 127 1.12 18.88 14.06
C TRP A 127 1.31 20.15 13.22
N ALA A 128 2.54 20.70 13.18
CA ALA A 128 2.88 21.88 12.40
C ALA A 128 2.59 21.69 10.90
N TYR A 129 2.93 20.52 10.35
CA TYR A 129 2.60 20.20 8.96
C TYR A 129 1.08 20.12 8.73
N LEU A 130 0.35 19.38 9.57
CA LEU A 130 -1.10 19.25 9.43
C LEU A 130 -1.81 20.61 9.52
N ARG A 131 -1.33 21.51 10.40
CA ARG A 131 -1.81 22.88 10.52
C ARG A 131 -1.51 23.78 9.32
N SER A 132 -0.53 23.42 8.50
CA SER A 132 -0.16 24.16 7.29
C SER A 132 -1.00 23.80 6.05
N LEU A 133 -1.81 22.73 6.12
CA LEU A 133 -2.61 22.25 5.00
C LEU A 133 -3.78 23.20 4.67
N GLU A 134 -4.29 23.12 3.44
CA GLU A 134 -5.56 23.74 3.08
C GLU A 134 -6.70 23.11 3.89
N PRO A 135 -7.56 23.90 4.58
CA PRO A 135 -8.73 23.38 5.26
C PRO A 135 -9.69 22.70 4.29
N VAL A 136 -10.12 21.49 4.61
CA VAL A 136 -11.16 20.79 3.86
C VAL A 136 -12.34 20.56 4.79
N LYS A 137 -13.50 21.10 4.45
CA LYS A 137 -14.75 20.82 5.17
C LYS A 137 -15.34 19.48 4.69
N GLU A 138 -15.01 18.42 5.41
CA GLU A 138 -15.46 17.04 5.12
C GLU A 138 -15.94 16.39 6.42
N PRO A 139 -17.27 16.42 6.70
CA PRO A 139 -17.81 15.79 7.90
C PRO A 139 -17.52 14.29 7.93
N ARG A 140 -16.94 13.81 9.02
CA ARG A 140 -16.77 12.38 9.24
C ARG A 140 -18.13 11.71 9.35
N LYS A 141 -18.37 10.70 8.53
CA LYS A 141 -19.56 9.85 8.64
C LYS A 141 -19.48 8.96 9.90
N ASP A 142 -20.62 8.47 10.37
CA ASP A 142 -20.67 7.68 11.58
C ASP A 142 -19.96 6.33 11.47
N ASN A 143 -19.48 5.85 12.62
CA ASN A 143 -18.96 4.50 12.78
C ASN A 143 -20.11 3.49 12.83
N GLU A 144 -19.91 2.31 12.24
CA GLU A 144 -20.85 1.18 12.28
C GLU A 144 -20.32 0.13 13.27
N ILE A 145 -20.24 0.50 14.55
CA ILE A 145 -19.78 -0.38 15.65
C ILE A 145 -21.02 -0.87 16.42
N PRO A 146 -21.38 -2.16 16.37
CA PRO A 146 -22.54 -2.69 17.08
C PRO A 146 -22.30 -2.76 18.60
N PHE A 147 -23.41 -2.79 19.35
CA PHE A 147 -23.39 -3.14 20.77
C PHE A 147 -22.83 -4.57 20.98
N PRO A 148 -22.02 -4.83 22.03
CA PRO A 148 -21.61 -3.90 23.09
C PRO A 148 -20.31 -3.13 22.81
N PHE A 149 -19.69 -3.30 21.63
CA PHE A 149 -18.38 -2.69 21.31
C PHE A 149 -18.43 -1.16 21.16
N ASN A 150 -19.62 -0.58 21.01
CA ASN A 150 -19.83 0.86 21.02
C ASN A 150 -19.68 1.49 22.43
N ILE A 151 -19.62 0.67 23.50
CA ILE A 151 -19.42 1.15 24.87
C ILE A 151 -17.92 1.38 25.13
N ARG A 152 -17.51 2.65 25.18
CA ARG A 152 -16.10 3.04 25.36
C ARG A 152 -15.46 2.64 26.69
N THR A 153 -16.22 2.27 27.73
CA THR A 153 -15.65 1.81 29.01
C THR A 153 -14.85 0.52 28.87
N ALA A 154 -15.17 -0.34 27.91
CA ALA A 154 -14.38 -1.53 27.60
C ALA A 154 -12.94 -1.19 27.18
N LEU A 155 -12.71 0.02 26.62
CA LEU A 155 -11.38 0.49 26.23
C LEU A 155 -10.50 0.79 27.45
N ILE A 156 -11.08 1.14 28.60
CA ILE A 156 -10.31 1.35 29.84
C ILE A 156 -9.68 0.04 30.29
N THR A 157 -10.48 -1.03 30.31
CA THR A 157 -10.00 -2.37 30.65
C THR A 157 -8.92 -2.84 29.66
N TRP A 158 -9.18 -2.67 28.37
CA TRP A 158 -8.22 -3.04 27.32
C TRP A 158 -6.88 -2.30 27.46
N ARG A 159 -6.93 -0.97 27.59
CA ARG A 159 -5.76 -0.12 27.78
C ARG A 159 -4.95 -0.56 28.98
N THR A 160 -5.62 -0.79 30.11
CA THR A 160 -4.97 -1.19 31.36
C THR A 160 -4.24 -2.53 31.21
N ALA A 161 -4.77 -3.44 30.39
CA ALA A 161 -4.16 -4.74 30.17
C ALA A 161 -3.01 -4.74 29.14
N PHE A 162 -3.11 -3.92 28.08
CA PHE A 162 -2.27 -4.10 26.88
C PHE A 162 -1.48 -2.87 26.43
N PHE A 163 -1.78 -1.67 26.95
CA PHE A 163 -1.08 -0.45 26.54
C PHE A 163 0.02 -0.07 27.55
N THR A 164 1.22 0.18 27.04
CA THR A 164 2.34 0.72 27.83
C THR A 164 2.81 2.04 27.21
N PRO A 165 2.55 3.19 27.87
CA PRO A 165 2.95 4.48 27.34
C PRO A 165 4.47 4.67 27.40
N GLY A 166 4.97 5.53 26.53
CA GLY A 166 6.31 6.12 26.64
C GLY A 166 7.10 6.06 25.35
N GLU A 167 7.89 7.10 25.13
CA GLU A 167 8.73 7.29 23.96
C GLU A 167 9.77 6.18 23.78
N TRP A 168 10.24 6.02 22.55
CA TRP A 168 11.34 5.11 22.24
C TRP A 168 12.58 5.46 23.04
N LYS A 169 13.21 4.45 23.63
CA LYS A 169 14.47 4.58 24.35
C LYS A 169 15.55 3.83 23.57
N PRO A 170 16.53 4.52 22.98
CA PRO A 170 17.63 3.87 22.29
C PRO A 170 18.36 2.88 23.22
N ASP A 171 18.63 1.68 22.71
CA ASP A 171 19.48 0.71 23.38
C ASP A 171 20.94 1.18 23.26
N PRO A 172 21.65 1.46 24.37
CA PRO A 172 23.05 1.89 24.34
C PRO A 172 24.01 0.83 23.77
N LYS A 173 23.57 -0.44 23.64
CA LYS A 173 24.35 -1.52 23.04
C LYS A 173 24.11 -1.69 21.54
N ALA A 174 23.06 -1.06 21.00
CA ALA A 174 22.74 -1.10 19.59
C ALA A 174 23.45 0.04 18.83
N THR A 175 23.67 -0.16 17.52
CA THR A 175 24.17 0.92 16.67
C THR A 175 23.13 2.02 16.51
N ALA A 176 23.57 3.22 16.07
CA ALA A 176 22.65 4.31 15.78
C ALA A 176 21.61 3.93 14.71
N GLU A 177 22.02 3.13 13.72
CA GLU A 177 21.16 2.62 12.65
C GLU A 177 20.07 1.69 13.19
N VAL A 178 20.42 0.71 14.04
CA VAL A 178 19.44 -0.18 14.66
C VAL A 178 18.48 0.59 15.56
N ASN A 179 18.98 1.57 16.32
CA ASN A 179 18.13 2.42 17.14
C ASN A 179 17.17 3.29 16.31
N ARG A 180 17.63 3.80 15.17
CA ARG A 180 16.77 4.52 14.21
C ARG A 180 15.71 3.60 13.61
N GLY A 181 16.09 2.38 13.27
CA GLY A 181 15.17 1.35 12.76
C GLY A 181 14.10 0.99 13.77
N GLY A 182 14.48 0.78 15.03
CA GLY A 182 13.55 0.48 16.11
C GLY A 182 12.56 1.61 16.37
N TYR A 183 13.03 2.86 16.36
CA TYR A 183 12.17 4.05 16.44
C TYR A 183 11.10 4.07 15.34
N LEU A 184 11.49 3.73 14.11
CA LEU A 184 10.60 3.75 12.96
C LEU A 184 9.64 2.55 12.96
N VAL A 185 10.14 1.33 13.17
CA VAL A 185 9.33 0.09 13.12
C VAL A 185 8.33 0.01 14.28
N GLU A 186 8.74 0.42 15.49
CA GLU A 186 7.90 0.36 16.69
C GLU A 186 7.07 1.63 16.91
N GLY A 187 7.38 2.71 16.17
CA GLY A 187 6.71 4.00 16.22
C GLY A 187 5.91 4.28 14.95
N LEU A 188 6.42 5.20 14.12
CA LEU A 188 5.72 5.73 12.93
C LEU A 188 5.30 4.66 11.92
N GLY A 189 6.14 3.67 11.65
CA GLY A 189 5.84 2.60 10.71
C GLY A 189 4.91 1.53 11.27
N HIS A 190 4.69 1.51 12.59
CA HIS A 190 3.77 0.62 13.32
C HIS A 190 3.64 -0.80 12.75
N CYS A 191 4.75 -1.41 12.31
CA CYS A 191 4.71 -2.60 11.45
C CYS A 191 4.00 -3.77 12.15
N GLY A 192 4.11 -3.84 13.47
CA GLY A 192 3.42 -4.81 14.31
C GLY A 192 1.89 -4.74 14.25
N MET A 193 1.30 -3.61 13.86
CA MET A 193 -0.15 -3.48 13.72
C MET A 193 -0.72 -4.50 12.72
N CYS A 194 0.00 -4.75 11.62
CA CYS A 194 -0.35 -5.77 10.64
C CYS A 194 0.39 -7.10 10.89
N HIS A 195 1.68 -7.03 11.24
CA HIS A 195 2.56 -8.19 11.28
C HIS A 195 2.63 -8.91 12.64
N ASN A 196 1.99 -8.44 13.71
CA ASN A 196 1.90 -9.24 14.96
C ASN A 196 0.92 -10.40 14.79
N GLU A 197 1.11 -11.51 15.49
CA GLU A 197 0.18 -12.65 15.46
C GLU A 197 -1.20 -12.28 15.98
N ASN A 198 -1.22 -11.62 17.15
CA ASN A 198 -2.43 -11.20 17.82
C ASN A 198 -2.60 -9.68 17.75
N LYS A 199 -3.56 -9.24 16.94
CA LYS A 199 -3.89 -7.83 16.72
C LYS A 199 -4.68 -7.23 17.87
N ILE A 200 -5.40 -8.06 18.63
CA ILE A 200 -6.27 -7.61 19.72
C ILE A 200 -5.44 -7.01 20.84
N VAL A 201 -4.24 -7.52 21.11
CA VAL A 201 -3.40 -7.09 22.25
C VAL A 201 -2.40 -5.99 21.88
N GLY A 202 -2.56 -5.35 20.73
CA GLY A 202 -1.76 -4.21 20.28
C GLY A 202 -0.26 -4.53 20.18
N ASN A 203 0.57 -3.64 20.77
CA ASN A 203 2.03 -3.79 20.81
C ASN A 203 2.54 -4.46 22.12
N SER A 204 1.67 -5.13 22.88
CA SER A 204 2.05 -5.79 24.13
C SER A 204 2.96 -7.01 23.91
N SER A 205 3.56 -7.53 24.98
CA SER A 205 4.39 -8.74 24.93
C SER A 205 3.63 -10.00 24.49
N LEU A 206 2.29 -9.99 24.58
CA LEU A 206 1.42 -11.10 24.19
C LEU A 206 1.11 -11.11 22.69
N ALA A 207 1.59 -10.12 21.93
CA ALA A 207 1.21 -9.92 20.53
C ALA A 207 1.80 -10.96 19.58
N GLY A 208 2.83 -11.72 19.99
CA GLY A 208 3.61 -12.56 19.08
C GLY A 208 4.23 -11.69 17.99
N LYS A 209 5.10 -10.75 18.42
CA LYS A 209 5.60 -9.66 17.58
C LYS A 209 6.13 -10.15 16.23
N LEU A 210 5.67 -9.50 15.17
CA LEU A 210 6.12 -9.69 13.79
C LEU A 210 5.99 -11.11 13.21
N GLY A 211 5.26 -12.01 13.89
CA GLY A 211 5.03 -13.40 13.47
C GLY A 211 3.93 -13.60 12.42
N GLY A 212 3.36 -12.54 11.87
CA GLY A 212 2.38 -12.56 10.80
C GLY A 212 0.94 -12.92 11.22
N GLY A 213 -0.02 -12.60 10.37
CA GLY A 213 -1.42 -13.03 10.50
C GLY A 213 -2.38 -12.17 9.68
N VAL A 214 -3.68 -12.44 9.82
CA VAL A 214 -4.70 -11.80 8.99
C VAL A 214 -5.03 -10.37 9.43
N ILE A 215 -5.14 -9.45 8.46
CA ILE A 215 -5.62 -8.08 8.61
C ILE A 215 -6.49 -7.73 7.40
N ASP A 216 -7.73 -7.25 7.63
CA ASP A 216 -8.70 -6.94 6.57
C ASP A 216 -8.92 -8.07 5.54
N GLY A 217 -8.79 -9.33 6.00
CA GLY A 217 -8.88 -10.52 5.16
C GLY A 217 -7.74 -10.68 4.13
N TRP A 218 -6.61 -10.02 4.35
CA TRP A 218 -5.30 -10.25 3.73
C TRP A 218 -4.36 -10.87 4.75
N TYR A 219 -3.34 -11.62 4.30
CA TYR A 219 -2.34 -12.16 5.21
C TYR A 219 -1.10 -11.26 5.23
N ALA A 220 -0.81 -10.64 6.38
CA ALA A 220 0.46 -9.98 6.62
C ALA A 220 1.49 -11.04 7.02
N PRO A 221 2.57 -11.26 6.24
CA PRO A 221 3.51 -12.35 6.48
C PRO A 221 4.30 -12.16 7.78
N ASN A 222 4.96 -13.21 8.24
CA ASN A 222 6.02 -13.06 9.23
C ASN A 222 7.16 -12.23 8.63
N ILE A 223 7.73 -11.31 9.40
CA ILE A 223 8.85 -10.46 8.96
C ILE A 223 10.05 -10.55 9.90
N THR A 224 10.09 -11.57 10.76
CA THR A 224 11.31 -11.95 11.47
C THR A 224 12.34 -12.57 10.51
N PRO A 225 13.62 -12.71 10.90
CA PRO A 225 14.67 -13.29 10.06
C PRO A 225 14.58 -14.82 9.85
N ASP A 226 13.38 -15.36 9.67
CA ASP A 226 13.16 -16.76 9.28
C ASP A 226 13.38 -16.93 7.77
N ASP A 227 14.13 -17.96 7.36
CA ASP A 227 14.56 -18.13 5.97
C ASP A 227 13.44 -18.60 5.02
N HIS A 228 12.36 -19.19 5.56
CA HIS A 228 11.27 -19.75 4.76
C HIS A 228 10.03 -18.86 4.77
N GLN A 229 9.67 -18.34 5.95
CA GLN A 229 8.39 -17.69 6.24
C GLN A 229 8.57 -16.20 6.54
N GLY A 230 9.81 -15.75 6.68
CA GLY A 230 10.19 -14.40 7.04
C GLY A 230 11.07 -13.74 5.99
N ILE A 231 11.83 -12.73 6.42
CA ILE A 231 12.78 -12.01 5.57
C ILE A 231 14.17 -12.65 5.54
N GLY A 232 14.38 -13.77 6.26
CA GLY A 232 15.69 -14.39 6.49
C GLY A 232 16.50 -14.61 5.22
N SER A 233 15.86 -15.21 4.21
CA SER A 233 16.48 -15.58 2.93
C SER A 233 16.64 -14.43 1.94
N TRP A 234 16.08 -13.25 2.22
CA TRP A 234 16.28 -12.06 1.40
C TRP A 234 17.56 -11.35 1.84
N SER A 235 18.33 -10.85 0.87
CA SER A 235 19.39 -9.87 1.14
C SER A 235 18.82 -8.56 1.70
N GLU A 236 19.66 -7.75 2.32
CA GLU A 236 19.27 -6.41 2.79
C GLU A 236 18.72 -5.58 1.62
N GLU A 237 19.41 -5.60 0.48
CA GLU A 237 19.02 -4.88 -0.74
C GLU A 237 17.67 -5.34 -1.27
N GLN A 238 17.36 -6.64 -1.20
CA GLN A 238 16.05 -7.15 -1.60
C GLN A 238 14.93 -6.64 -0.68
N VAL A 239 15.14 -6.62 0.64
CA VAL A 239 14.13 -6.09 1.57
C VAL A 239 13.95 -4.59 1.36
N VAL A 240 15.03 -3.82 1.22
CA VAL A 240 14.95 -2.37 0.93
C VAL A 240 14.25 -2.12 -0.39
N THR A 241 14.56 -2.90 -1.43
CA THR A 241 13.89 -2.80 -2.74
C THR A 241 12.41 -3.08 -2.59
N TYR A 242 12.02 -4.15 -1.89
CA TYR A 242 10.61 -4.46 -1.64
C TYR A 242 9.89 -3.31 -0.93
N LEU A 243 10.48 -2.74 0.13
CA LEU A 243 9.88 -1.61 0.85
C LEU A 243 9.76 -0.35 -0.02
N LYS A 244 10.60 -0.19 -1.05
CA LYS A 244 10.53 0.93 -2.00
C LYS A 244 9.55 0.71 -3.15
N THR A 245 9.49 -0.50 -3.68
CA THR A 245 8.86 -0.76 -4.98
C THR A 245 7.68 -1.72 -4.90
N GLY A 246 7.50 -2.41 -3.78
CA GLY A 246 6.53 -3.51 -3.66
C GLY A 246 7.01 -4.82 -4.28
N THR A 247 8.26 -4.91 -4.72
CA THR A 247 8.80 -6.11 -5.36
C THR A 247 10.18 -6.49 -4.85
N ALA A 248 10.38 -7.77 -4.56
CA ALA A 248 11.69 -8.36 -4.32
C ALA A 248 12.05 -9.22 -5.54
N PRO A 249 13.05 -8.86 -6.35
CA PRO A 249 13.51 -9.66 -7.48
C PRO A 249 14.39 -10.83 -7.01
N GLY A 250 14.70 -11.74 -7.93
CA GLY A 250 15.65 -12.84 -7.72
C GLY A 250 14.99 -14.18 -7.37
N ASN A 251 15.76 -15.06 -6.72
CA ASN A 251 15.40 -16.47 -6.54
C ASN A 251 14.32 -16.74 -5.47
N GLN A 252 14.00 -15.75 -4.63
CA GLN A 252 12.94 -15.81 -3.62
C GLN A 252 12.05 -14.57 -3.81
N PRO A 253 11.24 -14.52 -4.87
CA PRO A 253 10.56 -13.31 -5.25
C PRO A 253 9.41 -12.97 -4.28
N GLY A 254 9.06 -11.70 -4.22
CA GLY A 254 7.92 -11.23 -3.44
C GLY A 254 7.23 -10.07 -4.15
N VAL A 255 5.91 -10.03 -4.06
CA VAL A 255 5.10 -8.95 -4.64
C VAL A 255 4.06 -8.51 -3.63
N ALA A 256 4.06 -7.22 -3.31
CA ALA A 256 3.08 -6.63 -2.42
C ALA A 256 1.68 -6.68 -3.03
N ALA A 257 0.69 -6.94 -2.20
CA ALA A 257 -0.72 -6.91 -2.56
C ALA A 257 -1.55 -6.35 -1.41
N GLY A 258 -2.77 -5.90 -1.71
CA GLY A 258 -3.69 -5.39 -0.70
C GLY A 258 -3.11 -4.23 0.11
N PRO A 259 -3.35 -4.17 1.44
CA PRO A 259 -2.90 -3.06 2.28
C PRO A 259 -1.39 -2.81 2.25
N MET A 260 -0.57 -3.85 2.12
CA MET A 260 0.89 -3.67 2.09
C MET A 260 1.34 -2.87 0.86
N ARG A 261 0.70 -3.09 -0.28
CA ARG A 261 0.96 -2.30 -1.51
C ARG A 261 0.62 -0.83 -1.26
N GLN A 262 -0.53 -0.55 -0.65
CA GLN A 262 -0.94 0.81 -0.31
C GLN A 262 0.05 1.49 0.64
N THR A 263 0.49 0.80 1.70
CA THR A 263 1.51 1.33 2.63
C THR A 263 2.84 1.62 1.91
N ILE A 264 3.21 0.82 0.92
CA ILE A 264 4.41 1.10 0.12
C ILE A 264 4.22 2.35 -0.74
N GLU A 265 3.12 2.43 -1.48
CA GLU A 265 2.82 3.54 -2.37
C GLU A 265 2.63 4.86 -1.61
N GLU A 266 1.98 4.82 -0.45
CA GLU A 266 1.65 6.02 0.31
C GLU A 266 2.74 6.47 1.28
N SER A 267 3.54 5.54 1.80
CA SER A 267 4.56 5.80 2.83
C SER A 267 5.97 5.35 2.39
N LEU A 268 6.24 4.04 2.39
CA LEU A 268 7.62 3.52 2.40
C LEU A 268 8.43 3.89 1.16
N SER A 269 7.79 3.96 -0.02
CA SER A 269 8.43 4.36 -1.28
C SER A 269 8.94 5.81 -1.29
N LYS A 270 8.44 6.65 -0.38
CA LYS A 270 8.78 8.07 -0.23
C LYS A 270 9.75 8.31 0.93
N MET A 271 10.11 7.27 1.68
CA MET A 271 11.09 7.35 2.76
C MET A 271 12.52 7.37 2.23
N THR A 272 13.45 7.89 3.04
CA THR A 272 14.86 7.89 2.65
C THR A 272 15.46 6.48 2.69
N ASP A 273 16.41 6.21 1.81
CA ASP A 273 17.18 4.96 1.78
C ASP A 273 17.79 4.61 3.14
N ALA A 274 18.30 5.61 3.85
CA ALA A 274 18.90 5.43 5.16
C ALA A 274 17.88 4.92 6.20
N ASP A 275 16.66 5.45 6.17
CA ASP A 275 15.61 5.01 7.09
C ASP A 275 15.08 3.62 6.74
N LEU A 276 14.96 3.29 5.45
CA LEU A 276 14.59 1.93 5.03
C LEU A 276 15.66 0.90 5.43
N LYS A 277 16.95 1.22 5.24
CA LYS A 277 18.06 0.38 5.71
C LYS A 277 18.04 0.21 7.23
N ALA A 278 17.83 1.30 7.97
CA ALA A 278 17.70 1.26 9.42
C ALA A 278 16.55 0.35 9.86
N MET A 279 15.36 0.45 9.24
CA MET A 279 14.24 -0.46 9.49
C MET A 279 14.65 -1.93 9.28
N VAL A 280 15.32 -2.25 8.16
CA VAL A 280 15.79 -3.60 7.88
C VAL A 280 16.81 -4.07 8.92
N ALA A 281 17.80 -3.23 9.27
CA ALA A 281 18.80 -3.53 10.29
C ALA A 281 18.15 -3.87 11.64
N TYR A 282 17.10 -3.15 12.05
CA TYR A 282 16.33 -3.45 13.26
C TYR A 282 15.51 -4.74 13.14
N LEU A 283 14.83 -4.99 12.01
CA LEU A 283 14.11 -6.25 11.80
C LEU A 283 15.04 -7.47 11.89
N ARG A 284 16.30 -7.32 11.48
CA ARG A 284 17.34 -8.36 11.60
C ARG A 284 17.78 -8.65 13.03
N THR A 285 17.45 -7.81 14.01
CA THR A 285 17.76 -8.11 15.42
C THR A 285 16.76 -9.05 16.08
N TYR A 286 15.60 -9.28 15.47
CA TYR A 286 14.60 -10.20 15.98
C TYR A 286 15.08 -11.66 15.88
N GLN A 287 14.65 -12.49 16.84
CA GLN A 287 14.81 -13.93 16.70
C GLN A 287 13.94 -14.45 15.55
N ALA A 288 14.52 -15.27 14.68
CA ALA A 288 13.79 -15.97 13.64
C ALA A 288 12.64 -16.79 14.25
N LYS A 289 11.43 -16.62 13.72
CA LYS A 289 10.24 -17.32 14.21
C LYS A 289 9.60 -18.11 13.07
N GLN A 290 9.39 -19.40 13.31
CA GLN A 290 8.56 -20.23 12.45
C GLN A 290 7.09 -20.10 12.87
N THR A 291 6.21 -19.87 11.91
CA THR A 291 4.75 -19.74 12.12
C THR A 291 4.01 -21.04 11.82
N TYR A 292 4.58 -21.90 10.98
CA TYR A 292 4.16 -23.28 10.79
C TYR A 292 5.37 -24.19 10.58
N LYS A 293 5.16 -25.51 10.73
CA LYS A 293 6.14 -26.52 10.33
C LYS A 293 5.82 -26.96 8.91
N SER A 294 6.77 -26.74 8.00
CA SER A 294 6.67 -27.25 6.62
C SER A 294 6.50 -28.77 6.64
N LYS A 295 5.65 -29.25 5.74
CA LYS A 295 5.45 -30.67 5.47
C LYS A 295 5.77 -30.92 4.00
N ASP A 296 6.47 -32.00 3.73
CA ASP A 296 6.58 -32.53 2.37
C ASP A 296 5.23 -33.14 1.99
N LEU A 297 4.54 -32.50 1.04
CA LEU A 297 3.23 -32.92 0.55
C LEU A 297 3.38 -33.47 -0.87
N GLN A 298 4.03 -34.63 -0.99
CA GLN A 298 4.28 -35.34 -2.26
C GLN A 298 3.05 -35.48 -3.17
N ALA A 299 1.83 -35.41 -2.62
CA ALA A 299 0.60 -35.40 -3.39
C ALA A 299 0.56 -34.28 -4.46
N PHE A 300 1.23 -33.15 -4.24
CA PHE A 300 1.26 -32.03 -5.17
C PHE A 300 2.39 -32.12 -6.22
N ASP A 301 3.38 -32.98 -6.01
CA ASP A 301 4.51 -33.21 -6.92
C ASP A 301 4.24 -34.32 -7.97
N THR A 302 2.99 -34.73 -8.13
CA THR A 302 2.60 -35.81 -9.04
C THR A 302 1.77 -35.32 -10.22
N LYS A 303 1.85 -36.06 -11.34
CA LYS A 303 1.00 -35.82 -12.51
C LYS A 303 -0.47 -36.09 -12.15
N GLY A 304 -1.30 -35.06 -12.20
CA GLY A 304 -2.72 -35.16 -11.82
C GLY A 304 -3.02 -34.76 -10.37
N ALA A 305 -2.09 -34.09 -9.68
CA ALA A 305 -2.34 -33.49 -8.39
C ALA A 305 -3.64 -32.65 -8.39
N PRO A 306 -4.38 -32.61 -7.27
CA PRO A 306 -5.52 -31.72 -7.11
C PRO A 306 -5.13 -30.28 -7.49
N GLY A 307 -5.97 -29.61 -8.29
CA GLY A 307 -5.70 -28.24 -8.75
C GLY A 307 -4.78 -28.11 -9.96
N ALA A 308 -3.97 -29.12 -10.32
CA ALA A 308 -3.04 -29.03 -11.44
C ALA A 308 -3.73 -28.78 -12.80
N GLY A 309 -4.87 -29.44 -13.04
CA GLY A 309 -5.66 -29.22 -14.27
C GLY A 309 -6.26 -27.82 -14.34
N VAL A 310 -6.67 -27.27 -13.19
CA VAL A 310 -7.14 -25.88 -13.08
C VAL A 310 -5.98 -24.93 -13.35
N TYR A 311 -4.82 -25.15 -12.73
CA TYR A 311 -3.63 -24.34 -12.97
C TYR A 311 -3.24 -24.31 -14.45
N LEU A 312 -3.19 -25.48 -15.10
CA LEU A 312 -2.84 -25.57 -16.51
C LEU A 312 -3.84 -24.80 -17.39
N SER A 313 -5.13 -24.88 -17.09
CA SER A 313 -6.18 -24.27 -17.90
C SER A 313 -6.29 -22.75 -17.73
N TYR A 314 -6.03 -22.24 -16.52
CA TYR A 314 -6.34 -20.85 -16.17
C TYR A 314 -5.12 -19.99 -15.84
N CYS A 315 -4.05 -20.59 -15.32
CA CYS A 315 -2.91 -19.83 -14.76
C CYS A 315 -1.65 -19.93 -15.62
N SER A 316 -1.41 -21.09 -16.24
CA SER A 316 -0.13 -21.43 -16.87
C SER A 316 0.24 -20.56 -18.08
N SER A 317 -0.73 -19.97 -18.77
CA SER A 317 -0.47 -19.09 -19.92
C SER A 317 0.31 -17.83 -19.54
N CYS A 318 0.18 -17.38 -18.28
CA CYS A 318 0.89 -16.23 -17.75
C CYS A 318 2.01 -16.66 -16.79
N HIS A 319 1.69 -17.50 -15.80
CA HIS A 319 2.64 -17.91 -14.75
C HIS A 319 3.58 -19.05 -15.15
N GLN A 320 3.47 -19.55 -16.38
CA GLN A 320 4.19 -20.70 -16.93
C GLN A 320 3.85 -22.03 -16.23
N PRO A 321 3.98 -23.18 -16.91
CA PRO A 321 3.72 -24.49 -16.29
C PRO A 321 4.59 -24.80 -15.07
N ASP A 322 5.78 -24.20 -14.96
CA ASP A 322 6.72 -24.36 -13.85
C ASP A 322 6.60 -23.27 -12.77
N GLY A 323 5.59 -22.40 -12.86
CA GLY A 323 5.32 -21.36 -11.87
C GLY A 323 6.35 -20.24 -11.83
N LYS A 324 7.30 -20.17 -12.77
CA LYS A 324 8.35 -19.14 -12.77
C LYS A 324 7.89 -17.79 -13.34
N GLY A 325 6.72 -17.73 -13.95
CA GLY A 325 6.23 -16.53 -14.61
C GLY A 325 7.14 -16.08 -15.75
N VAL A 326 7.16 -14.77 -15.99
CA VAL A 326 7.96 -14.12 -17.03
C VAL A 326 8.68 -12.97 -16.36
N GLU A 327 10.01 -13.02 -16.33
CA GLU A 327 10.83 -12.00 -15.65
C GLU A 327 10.44 -10.58 -16.09
N GLY A 328 10.23 -9.70 -15.12
CA GLY A 328 9.82 -8.32 -15.35
C GLY A 328 8.39 -8.10 -15.88
N ALA A 329 7.60 -9.15 -16.14
CA ALA A 329 6.25 -9.02 -16.70
C ALA A 329 5.18 -9.79 -15.93
N ILE A 330 5.45 -11.03 -15.51
CA ILE A 330 4.55 -11.85 -14.70
C ILE A 330 5.33 -12.42 -13.52
N PRO A 331 4.91 -12.17 -12.27
CA PRO A 331 5.67 -12.63 -11.12
C PRO A 331 5.69 -14.16 -11.01
N ALA A 332 6.81 -14.67 -10.51
CA ALA A 332 6.92 -16.08 -10.18
C ALA A 332 6.05 -16.42 -8.96
N LEU A 333 5.41 -17.58 -9.03
CA LEU A 333 4.70 -18.23 -7.94
C LEU A 333 5.60 -19.23 -7.22
N ALA A 334 6.52 -19.86 -7.95
CA ALA A 334 7.56 -20.73 -7.38
C ALA A 334 8.54 -19.91 -6.54
N GLY A 335 8.82 -20.37 -5.32
CA GLY A 335 9.70 -19.70 -4.36
C GLY A 335 9.15 -18.37 -3.82
N ASN A 336 7.90 -18.02 -4.11
CA ASN A 336 7.37 -16.73 -3.69
C ASN A 336 6.96 -16.75 -2.20
N THR A 337 7.56 -15.89 -1.38
CA THR A 337 7.35 -15.91 0.07
C THR A 337 5.91 -15.53 0.48
N SER A 338 5.22 -14.70 -0.31
CA SER A 338 3.80 -14.38 -0.10
C SER A 338 2.90 -15.57 -0.41
N VAL A 339 3.25 -16.39 -1.42
CA VAL A 339 2.55 -17.64 -1.72
C VAL A 339 2.74 -18.65 -0.58
N GLN A 340 3.94 -18.71 -0.01
CA GLN A 340 4.32 -19.65 1.05
C GLN A 340 3.98 -19.18 2.48
N SER A 341 3.29 -18.05 2.62
CA SER A 341 2.85 -17.55 3.93
C SER A 341 1.91 -18.54 4.64
N ALA A 342 1.85 -18.51 5.99
CA ALA A 342 1.07 -19.50 6.74
C ALA A 342 -0.42 -19.50 6.38
N GLY A 343 -0.97 -18.32 6.09
CA GLY A 343 -2.35 -18.15 5.64
C GLY A 343 -2.47 -18.03 4.11
N PRO A 344 -3.56 -18.53 3.51
CA PRO A 344 -3.82 -18.48 2.07
C PRO A 344 -4.54 -17.21 1.59
N GLU A 345 -4.88 -16.30 2.50
CA GLU A 345 -5.80 -15.20 2.26
C GLU A 345 -5.35 -14.31 1.10
N THR A 346 -4.06 -13.97 1.02
CA THR A 346 -3.51 -13.14 -0.05
C THR A 346 -3.64 -13.82 -1.42
N VAL A 347 -3.33 -15.11 -1.54
CA VAL A 347 -3.46 -15.86 -2.81
C VAL A 347 -4.92 -15.94 -3.24
N LEU A 348 -5.82 -16.22 -2.30
CA LEU A 348 -7.26 -16.27 -2.56
C LEU A 348 -7.82 -14.93 -3.02
N ARG A 349 -7.44 -13.83 -2.33
CA ARG A 349 -7.84 -12.46 -2.68
C ARG A 349 -7.40 -12.07 -4.08
N VAL A 350 -6.19 -12.47 -4.46
CA VAL A 350 -5.64 -12.23 -5.78
C VAL A 350 -6.38 -13.02 -6.86
N ILE A 351 -6.67 -14.31 -6.63
CA ILE A 351 -7.40 -15.14 -7.59
C ILE A 351 -8.84 -14.62 -7.79
N TYR A 352 -9.54 -14.26 -6.71
CA TYR A 352 -10.92 -13.77 -6.79
C TYR A 352 -11.06 -12.32 -7.23
N GLY A 353 -10.10 -11.47 -6.84
CA GLY A 353 -10.20 -10.02 -6.99
C GLY A 353 -9.38 -9.45 -8.13
N GLY A 354 -8.43 -10.21 -8.67
CA GLY A 354 -7.41 -9.71 -9.58
C GLY A 354 -6.45 -8.74 -8.89
N LEU A 355 -5.49 -8.24 -9.67
CA LEU A 355 -4.51 -7.21 -9.27
C LEU A 355 -4.37 -6.20 -10.41
N GLY A 356 -4.27 -4.91 -10.06
CA GLY A 356 -3.85 -3.90 -11.01
C GLY A 356 -2.39 -4.11 -11.47
N ALA A 357 -1.99 -3.43 -12.54
CA ALA A 357 -0.61 -3.39 -12.95
C ALA A 357 0.22 -2.73 -11.85
N GLN A 358 1.43 -3.24 -11.60
CA GLN A 358 2.28 -2.68 -10.56
C GLN A 358 3.74 -3.05 -10.73
N SER A 359 4.63 -2.11 -10.42
CA SER A 359 6.07 -2.35 -10.28
C SER A 359 6.68 -3.00 -11.52
N GLY A 360 6.14 -2.62 -12.69
CA GLY A 360 6.51 -3.18 -13.99
C GLY A 360 5.73 -4.45 -14.40
N TYR A 361 5.03 -5.13 -13.49
CA TYR A 361 4.24 -6.32 -13.79
C TYR A 361 2.88 -6.00 -14.43
N ALA A 362 2.43 -6.95 -15.26
CA ALA A 362 1.13 -6.92 -15.90
C ALA A 362 -0.01 -7.08 -14.87
N PRO A 363 -1.21 -6.53 -15.15
CA PRO A 363 -2.38 -6.71 -14.31
C PRO A 363 -2.85 -8.17 -14.31
N MET A 364 -3.27 -8.68 -13.14
CA MET A 364 -3.84 -10.01 -13.00
C MET A 364 -5.37 -9.96 -13.08
N THR A 365 -5.95 -10.71 -14.00
CA THR A 365 -7.40 -10.85 -14.13
C THR A 365 -8.00 -11.57 -12.91
N ALA A 366 -9.22 -11.19 -12.51
CA ALA A 366 -10.00 -11.83 -11.45
C ALA A 366 -10.56 -13.21 -11.89
N ILE A 367 -9.67 -14.14 -12.24
CA ILE A 367 -9.99 -15.42 -12.89
C ILE A 367 -10.87 -16.34 -12.02
N GLY A 368 -10.79 -16.19 -10.69
CA GLY A 368 -11.60 -16.97 -9.75
C GLY A 368 -13.11 -16.72 -9.85
N GLN A 369 -13.53 -15.64 -10.52
CA GLN A 369 -14.95 -15.38 -10.79
C GLN A 369 -15.57 -16.44 -11.71
N GLY A 370 -14.79 -17.07 -12.59
CA GLY A 370 -15.23 -18.15 -13.48
C GLY A 370 -15.11 -19.56 -12.89
N MET A 371 -14.73 -19.70 -11.61
CA MET A 371 -14.43 -20.98 -10.96
C MET A 371 -15.38 -21.28 -9.80
N THR A 372 -15.51 -22.55 -9.42
CA THR A 372 -16.13 -22.94 -8.14
C THR A 372 -15.17 -22.71 -6.96
N ASP A 373 -15.70 -22.65 -5.74
CA ASP A 373 -14.85 -22.51 -4.54
C ASP A 373 -13.91 -23.70 -4.34
N GLN A 374 -14.34 -24.91 -4.74
CA GLN A 374 -13.47 -26.09 -4.69
C GLN A 374 -12.32 -25.98 -5.70
N GLN A 375 -12.60 -25.53 -6.94
CA GLN A 375 -11.56 -25.33 -7.94
C GLN A 375 -10.52 -24.30 -7.47
N VAL A 376 -10.97 -23.20 -6.86
CA VAL A 376 -10.06 -22.19 -6.29
C VAL A 376 -9.29 -22.75 -5.10
N ALA A 377 -9.93 -23.52 -4.21
CA ALA A 377 -9.24 -24.15 -3.10
C ALA A 377 -8.13 -25.10 -3.59
N ASP A 378 -8.46 -26.00 -4.52
CA ASP A 378 -7.53 -26.98 -5.07
C ASP A 378 -6.36 -26.30 -5.79
N VAL A 379 -6.62 -25.28 -6.63
CA VAL A 379 -5.54 -24.58 -7.34
C VAL A 379 -4.68 -23.74 -6.42
N THR A 380 -5.26 -23.21 -5.33
CA THR A 380 -4.50 -22.46 -4.31
C THR A 380 -3.55 -23.40 -3.57
N ASP A 381 -4.03 -24.57 -3.15
CA ASP A 381 -3.17 -25.58 -2.52
C ASP A 381 -2.08 -26.09 -3.47
N TYR A 382 -2.42 -26.30 -4.75
CA TYR A 382 -1.46 -26.69 -5.78
C TYR A 382 -0.34 -25.66 -5.94
N ILE A 383 -0.68 -24.38 -6.14
CA ILE A 383 0.31 -23.29 -6.28
C ILE A 383 1.21 -23.20 -5.04
N ARG A 384 0.64 -23.38 -3.85
CA ARG A 384 1.33 -23.22 -2.57
C ARG A 384 2.19 -24.44 -2.17
N ASN A 385 2.08 -25.55 -2.89
CA ASN A 385 2.80 -26.79 -2.59
C ASN A 385 3.45 -27.44 -3.82
N SER A 386 3.62 -26.70 -4.92
CA SER A 386 4.32 -27.16 -6.13
C SER A 386 5.65 -26.42 -6.32
N TRP A 387 6.54 -26.97 -7.14
CA TRP A 387 7.81 -26.34 -7.56
C TRP A 387 8.75 -26.01 -6.39
N GLY A 388 8.69 -26.82 -5.32
CA GLY A 388 9.44 -26.61 -4.09
C GLY A 388 8.77 -25.65 -3.10
N ASN A 389 7.58 -25.13 -3.41
CA ASN A 389 6.78 -24.42 -2.42
C ASN A 389 6.29 -25.40 -1.33
N SER A 390 6.18 -24.92 -0.09
CA SER A 390 5.57 -25.69 0.99
C SER A 390 4.83 -24.76 1.95
N ALA A 391 3.52 -24.94 2.07
CA ALA A 391 2.67 -24.15 2.96
C ALA A 391 1.50 -24.98 3.54
N PRO A 392 0.83 -24.52 4.60
CA PRO A 392 -0.36 -25.19 5.11
C PRO A 392 -1.47 -25.25 4.04
N VAL A 393 -2.13 -26.41 3.97
CA VAL A 393 -3.29 -26.63 3.10
C VAL A 393 -4.53 -25.89 3.60
N LEU A 394 -5.42 -25.53 2.69
CA LEU A 394 -6.64 -24.80 3.00
C LEU A 394 -7.57 -25.60 3.91
N LYS A 395 -8.21 -24.91 4.86
CA LYS A 395 -9.35 -25.46 5.61
C LYS A 395 -10.62 -25.31 4.77
N SER A 396 -11.57 -26.22 4.99
CA SER A 396 -12.90 -26.14 4.36
C SER A 396 -13.58 -24.80 4.65
N GLY A 397 -14.27 -24.24 3.65
CA GLY A 397 -15.00 -22.97 3.74
C GLY A 397 -14.16 -21.71 3.50
N VAL A 398 -12.83 -21.77 3.67
CA VAL A 398 -11.95 -20.58 3.56
C VAL A 398 -12.03 -19.91 2.18
N ALA A 399 -12.09 -20.69 1.09
CA ALA A 399 -12.24 -20.15 -0.25
C ALA A 399 -13.58 -19.42 -0.45
N ALA A 400 -14.68 -19.99 0.07
CA ALA A 400 -16.01 -19.38 0.01
C ALA A 400 -16.08 -18.07 0.80
N ASP A 401 -15.45 -18.02 1.98
CA ASP A 401 -15.37 -16.82 2.81
C ASP A 401 -14.52 -15.74 2.11
N ALA A 402 -13.40 -16.12 1.51
CA ALA A 402 -12.57 -15.22 0.72
C ALA A 402 -13.33 -14.65 -0.48
N ARG A 403 -14.12 -15.46 -1.21
CA ARG A 403 -14.97 -14.97 -2.30
C ARG A 403 -15.94 -13.90 -1.82
N LYS A 404 -16.68 -14.18 -0.73
CA LYS A 404 -17.65 -13.22 -0.15
C LYS A 404 -16.99 -11.92 0.28
N ALA A 405 -15.78 -12.00 0.82
CA ALA A 405 -15.04 -10.83 1.30
C ALA A 405 -14.33 -10.04 0.19
N THR A 406 -14.21 -10.60 -1.02
CA THR A 406 -13.48 -9.98 -2.14
C THR A 406 -14.42 -9.20 -3.04
N SER A 407 -14.34 -7.87 -2.96
CA SER A 407 -15.07 -6.95 -3.82
C SER A 407 -14.09 -6.01 -4.54
N THR A 408 -14.00 -6.11 -5.86
CA THR A 408 -13.12 -5.27 -6.69
C THR A 408 -13.81 -4.88 -8.00
N MET A 409 -13.35 -3.78 -8.61
CA MET A 409 -13.83 -3.39 -9.94
C MET A 409 -13.46 -4.43 -11.03
N LEU A 410 -12.31 -5.09 -10.88
CA LEU A 410 -11.84 -6.14 -11.80
C LEU A 410 -12.72 -7.40 -11.72
N ALA A 411 -13.18 -7.75 -10.52
CA ALA A 411 -14.14 -8.82 -10.32
C ALA A 411 -15.57 -8.47 -10.77
N GLY A 412 -15.87 -7.18 -10.95
CA GLY A 412 -17.19 -6.68 -11.38
C GLY A 412 -18.22 -6.53 -10.27
N ASN A 413 -17.85 -6.85 -9.04
CA ASN A 413 -18.71 -6.82 -7.87
C ASN A 413 -18.45 -5.62 -6.95
N ALA A 414 -17.68 -4.63 -7.40
CA ALA A 414 -17.51 -3.32 -6.78
C ALA A 414 -17.75 -2.17 -7.78
N PRO A 415 -18.05 -0.94 -7.33
CA PRO A 415 -17.98 0.25 -8.17
C PRO A 415 -16.63 0.40 -8.87
N CYS A 416 -16.60 1.08 -10.01
CA CYS A 416 -15.32 1.45 -10.64
C CYS A 416 -14.56 2.37 -9.69
N ALA A 417 -13.24 2.16 -9.58
CA ALA A 417 -12.38 3.02 -8.78
C ALA A 417 -12.29 4.43 -9.37
N GLU A 418 -11.72 5.35 -8.59
CA GLU A 418 -11.20 6.60 -9.14
C GLU A 418 -9.77 6.42 -9.64
N ILE A 419 -9.32 7.33 -10.49
CA ILE A 419 -7.91 7.40 -10.87
C ILE A 419 -7.20 8.19 -9.78
N GLU A 420 -6.39 7.50 -8.97
CA GLU A 420 -5.81 8.05 -7.75
C GLU A 420 -4.76 9.14 -8.03
N GLN A 421 -3.97 8.96 -9.10
CA GLN A 421 -2.90 9.89 -9.46
C GLN A 421 -3.49 11.09 -10.22
N PRO A 422 -3.40 12.34 -9.69
CA PRO A 422 -4.02 13.51 -10.31
C PRO A 422 -3.54 13.77 -11.74
N ASP A 423 -2.25 13.59 -11.99
CA ASP A 423 -1.68 13.80 -13.32
C ASP A 423 -2.23 12.77 -14.31
N VAL A 424 -2.36 11.50 -13.90
CA VAL A 424 -2.93 10.44 -14.73
C VAL A 424 -4.41 10.71 -15.00
N ALA A 425 -5.16 11.10 -13.96
CA ALA A 425 -6.56 11.48 -14.10
C ALA A 425 -6.73 12.62 -15.11
N LYS A 426 -5.86 13.64 -15.03
CA LYS A 426 -5.82 14.75 -15.98
C LYS A 426 -5.50 14.29 -17.40
N ALA A 427 -4.47 13.47 -17.59
CA ALA A 427 -4.08 13.00 -18.92
C ALA A 427 -5.17 12.13 -19.58
N VAL A 428 -5.82 11.27 -18.80
CA VAL A 428 -6.95 10.45 -19.25
C VAL A 428 -8.15 11.32 -19.64
N ALA A 429 -8.43 12.39 -18.88
CA ALA A 429 -9.50 13.33 -19.18
C ALA A 429 -9.20 14.19 -20.42
N ASP A 430 -7.99 14.76 -20.51
CA ASP A 430 -7.53 15.57 -21.66
C ASP A 430 -7.53 14.75 -22.96
N ALA A 431 -7.33 13.43 -22.87
CA ALA A 431 -7.41 12.50 -23.99
C ALA A 431 -8.84 12.06 -24.35
N ASP A 432 -9.88 12.51 -23.63
CA ASP A 432 -11.27 12.04 -23.74
C ASP A 432 -11.36 10.50 -23.76
N ALA A 433 -10.61 9.83 -22.88
CA ALA A 433 -10.54 8.37 -22.90
C ALA A 433 -11.90 7.73 -22.60
N ILE A 434 -12.65 8.23 -21.61
CA ILE A 434 -13.97 7.67 -21.24
C ILE A 434 -14.95 7.79 -22.41
N GLY A 435 -15.02 8.95 -23.09
CA GLY A 435 -15.89 9.15 -24.25
C GLY A 435 -15.54 8.21 -25.39
N GLN A 436 -14.24 8.03 -25.66
CA GLN A 436 -13.74 7.16 -26.73
C GLN A 436 -13.83 5.66 -26.44
N LEU A 437 -13.92 5.27 -25.17
CA LEU A 437 -14.05 3.88 -24.73
C LEU A 437 -15.52 3.45 -24.56
N LYS A 438 -16.48 4.38 -24.65
CA LYS A 438 -17.90 4.09 -24.48
C LYS A 438 -18.43 3.21 -25.63
N GLY A 439 -19.15 2.14 -25.29
CA GLY A 439 -19.71 1.20 -26.28
C GLY A 439 -18.66 0.45 -27.09
N LEU A 440 -17.39 0.43 -26.63
CA LEU A 440 -16.29 -0.20 -27.34
C LEU A 440 -16.44 -1.72 -27.36
N LYS A 441 -16.40 -2.32 -28.55
CA LYS A 441 -16.40 -3.77 -28.73
C LYS A 441 -14.98 -4.34 -28.61
N GLN A 442 -14.88 -5.63 -28.30
CA GLN A 442 -13.60 -6.28 -28.04
C GLN A 442 -12.67 -6.28 -29.27
N GLU A 443 -13.23 -6.41 -30.47
CA GLU A 443 -12.49 -6.31 -31.74
C GLU A 443 -11.83 -4.93 -31.95
N ASP A 444 -12.37 -3.88 -31.32
CA ASP A 444 -11.89 -2.50 -31.44
C ASP A 444 -10.94 -2.09 -30.31
N PHE A 445 -10.62 -2.99 -29.37
CA PHE A 445 -9.74 -2.68 -28.23
C PHE A 445 -8.37 -2.20 -28.67
N ILE A 446 -7.68 -2.97 -29.52
CA ILE A 446 -6.31 -2.63 -29.95
C ILE A 446 -6.27 -1.30 -30.71
N PRO A 447 -7.06 -1.08 -31.78
CA PRO A 447 -7.06 0.19 -32.49
C PRO A 447 -7.33 1.40 -31.59
N ARG A 448 -8.24 1.24 -30.62
CA ARG A 448 -8.56 2.32 -29.68
C ARG A 448 -7.42 2.58 -28.69
N ILE A 449 -6.81 1.55 -28.14
CA ILE A 449 -5.67 1.66 -27.23
C ILE A 449 -4.49 2.35 -27.94
N ASP A 450 -4.18 1.96 -29.17
CA ASP A 450 -3.09 2.54 -29.97
C ASP A 450 -3.32 4.03 -30.28
N ALA A 451 -4.58 4.47 -30.37
CA ALA A 451 -4.92 5.88 -30.54
C ALA A 451 -4.82 6.71 -29.24
N LEU A 452 -5.06 6.09 -28.09
CA LEU A 452 -5.07 6.78 -26.78
C LEU A 452 -3.67 6.85 -26.16
N LEU A 453 -2.89 5.77 -26.24
CA LEU A 453 -1.61 5.65 -25.53
C LEU A 453 -0.61 6.77 -25.87
N PRO A 454 -0.36 7.14 -27.14
CA PRO A 454 0.59 8.22 -27.46
C PRO A 454 0.18 9.57 -26.87
N LYS A 455 -1.12 9.87 -26.83
CA LYS A 455 -1.65 11.11 -26.24
C LYS A 455 -1.41 11.15 -24.74
N ILE A 456 -1.73 10.05 -24.05
CA ILE A 456 -1.57 9.94 -22.60
C ILE A 456 -0.10 9.95 -22.21
N LYS A 457 0.78 9.21 -22.91
CA LYS A 457 2.24 9.25 -22.66
C LYS A 457 2.83 10.64 -22.88
N SER A 458 2.37 11.36 -23.91
CA SER A 458 2.85 12.72 -24.17
C SER A 458 2.43 13.70 -23.08
N ALA A 459 1.27 13.48 -22.44
CA ALA A 459 0.81 14.26 -21.30
C ALA A 459 1.48 13.86 -19.97
N LEU A 460 2.13 12.68 -19.91
CA LEU A 460 2.75 12.11 -18.72
C LEU A 460 4.21 11.67 -18.98
N PRO A 461 5.14 12.60 -19.29
CA PRO A 461 6.51 12.25 -19.62
C PRO A 461 7.27 11.56 -18.46
N ALA A 462 6.85 11.77 -17.21
CA ALA A 462 7.37 11.10 -16.01
C ALA A 462 6.40 10.07 -15.41
N GLY A 463 5.27 9.79 -16.07
CA GLY A 463 4.27 8.84 -15.60
C GLY A 463 4.77 7.41 -15.68
N ARG A 464 4.47 6.59 -14.66
CA ARG A 464 4.81 5.18 -14.69
C ARG A 464 3.83 4.43 -15.59
N ASP A 465 4.33 3.43 -16.32
CA ASP A 465 3.49 2.64 -17.23
C ASP A 465 2.33 1.93 -16.50
N ASP A 466 2.55 1.46 -15.28
CA ASP A 466 1.51 0.80 -14.47
C ASP A 466 0.38 1.75 -14.08
N ASP A 467 0.70 3.00 -13.75
CA ASP A 467 -0.32 4.03 -13.49
C ASP A 467 -1.16 4.30 -14.75
N ILE A 468 -0.54 4.32 -15.93
CA ILE A 468 -1.26 4.48 -17.22
C ILE A 468 -2.18 3.28 -17.48
N VAL A 469 -1.70 2.04 -17.26
CA VAL A 469 -2.52 0.83 -17.41
C VAL A 469 -3.73 0.88 -16.49
N ASN A 470 -3.50 1.17 -15.20
CA ASN A 470 -4.56 1.23 -14.20
C ASN A 470 -5.54 2.37 -14.50
N GLY A 471 -5.05 3.55 -14.86
CA GLY A 471 -5.87 4.71 -15.24
C GLY A 471 -6.78 4.43 -16.44
N LEU A 472 -6.25 3.82 -17.50
CA LEU A 472 -7.06 3.43 -18.67
C LEU A 472 -8.04 2.30 -18.35
N THR A 473 -7.64 1.34 -17.52
CA THR A 473 -8.53 0.26 -17.06
C THR A 473 -9.72 0.83 -16.26
N THR A 474 -9.45 1.81 -15.40
CA THR A 474 -10.48 2.56 -14.67
C THR A 474 -11.38 3.36 -15.61
N ALA A 475 -10.81 4.04 -16.60
CA ALA A 475 -11.58 4.76 -17.62
C ALA A 475 -12.51 3.82 -18.40
N PHE A 476 -12.00 2.66 -18.82
CA PHE A 476 -12.79 1.62 -19.48
C PHE A 476 -13.90 1.10 -18.58
N CYS A 477 -13.63 0.86 -17.30
CA CYS A 477 -14.66 0.47 -16.35
C CYS A 477 -15.82 1.47 -16.32
N LYS A 478 -15.51 2.76 -16.18
CA LYS A 478 -16.51 3.83 -16.15
C LYS A 478 -17.29 3.96 -17.46
N ALA A 479 -16.63 3.69 -18.59
CA ALA A 479 -17.25 3.78 -19.91
C ALA A 479 -18.13 2.57 -20.27
N ALA A 480 -17.74 1.36 -19.84
CA ALA A 480 -18.34 0.10 -20.30
C ALA A 480 -19.30 -0.55 -19.30
N LYS A 481 -19.15 -0.30 -17.99
CA LYS A 481 -20.01 -0.93 -16.96
C LYS A 481 -21.52 -0.69 -17.13
N PRO A 482 -21.99 0.45 -17.69
CA PRO A 482 -23.42 0.64 -17.96
C PRO A 482 -24.00 -0.22 -19.10
N ASP A 483 -23.19 -0.78 -20.01
CA ASP A 483 -23.63 -1.33 -21.31
C ASP A 483 -23.18 -2.80 -21.55
N THR A 484 -23.02 -3.63 -20.51
CA THR A 484 -22.49 -5.01 -20.68
C THR A 484 -23.50 -6.03 -21.24
N ASP A 485 -24.75 -5.63 -21.47
CA ASP A 485 -25.80 -6.55 -21.94
C ASP A 485 -25.52 -7.11 -23.35
N ASP A 486 -24.68 -6.43 -24.15
CA ASP A 486 -24.28 -6.86 -25.50
C ASP A 486 -22.95 -7.65 -25.56
N VAL A 487 -22.25 -7.82 -24.43
CA VAL A 487 -20.94 -8.49 -24.39
C VAL A 487 -21.09 -9.99 -24.08
N LYS A 488 -20.63 -10.86 -24.99
CA LYS A 488 -20.73 -12.34 -24.83
C LYS A 488 -19.88 -12.92 -23.70
N LEU A 489 -18.86 -12.19 -23.23
CA LEU A 489 -17.93 -12.64 -22.20
C LEU A 489 -18.27 -12.04 -20.82
N PRO A 490 -18.04 -12.79 -19.72
CA PRO A 490 -18.17 -12.26 -18.38
C PRO A 490 -17.30 -11.02 -18.15
N TRP A 491 -17.80 -10.06 -17.36
CA TRP A 491 -17.13 -8.79 -17.07
C TRP A 491 -15.65 -8.93 -16.71
N HIS A 492 -15.32 -9.81 -15.77
CA HIS A 492 -13.95 -10.00 -15.29
C HIS A 492 -12.97 -10.35 -16.42
N THR A 493 -13.42 -11.16 -17.38
CA THR A 493 -12.63 -11.51 -18.57
C THR A 493 -12.48 -10.29 -19.50
N THR A 494 -13.54 -9.52 -19.70
CA THR A 494 -13.54 -8.35 -20.59
C THR A 494 -12.61 -7.25 -20.07
N ILE A 495 -12.77 -6.82 -18.81
CA ILE A 495 -11.92 -5.79 -18.22
C ILE A 495 -10.46 -6.26 -18.07
N GLY A 496 -10.26 -7.52 -17.69
CA GLY A 496 -8.92 -8.11 -17.58
C GLY A 496 -8.19 -8.18 -18.92
N SER A 497 -8.91 -8.53 -20.00
CA SER A 497 -8.37 -8.53 -21.37
C SER A 497 -8.01 -7.13 -21.83
N PHE A 498 -8.88 -6.15 -21.61
CA PHE A 498 -8.58 -4.74 -21.91
C PHE A 498 -7.32 -4.28 -21.17
N SER A 499 -7.24 -4.52 -19.85
CA SER A 499 -6.11 -4.11 -19.01
C SER A 499 -4.77 -4.74 -19.48
N ASN A 500 -4.78 -6.05 -19.79
CA ASN A 500 -3.61 -6.74 -20.33
C ASN A 500 -3.20 -6.24 -21.73
N LEU A 501 -4.15 -5.87 -22.58
CA LEU A 501 -3.85 -5.28 -23.88
C LEU A 501 -3.21 -3.91 -23.72
N VAL A 502 -3.70 -3.05 -22.83
CA VAL A 502 -3.07 -1.75 -22.54
C VAL A 502 -1.62 -1.95 -22.09
N TYR A 503 -1.37 -2.87 -21.16
CA TYR A 503 -0.02 -3.22 -20.71
C TYR A 503 0.86 -3.72 -21.86
N SER A 504 0.34 -4.64 -22.68
CA SER A 504 1.08 -5.21 -23.81
C SER A 504 1.49 -4.15 -24.84
N GLN A 505 0.56 -3.24 -25.19
CA GLN A 505 0.82 -2.15 -26.14
C GLN A 505 1.81 -1.12 -25.58
N LEU A 506 1.79 -0.86 -24.27
CA LEU A 506 2.76 0.02 -23.62
C LEU A 506 4.18 -0.56 -23.61
N LYS A 507 4.31 -1.86 -23.33
CA LYS A 507 5.62 -2.52 -23.21
C LYS A 507 6.22 -2.97 -24.54
N ASN A 508 5.40 -3.18 -25.58
CA ASN A 508 5.86 -3.67 -26.88
C ASN A 508 5.37 -2.79 -28.04
N PRO A 509 5.70 -1.48 -28.06
CA PRO A 509 5.22 -0.57 -29.11
C PRO A 509 5.69 -0.99 -30.52
N GLU A 510 6.81 -1.72 -30.64
CA GLU A 510 7.33 -2.14 -31.95
C GLU A 510 6.45 -3.20 -32.65
N LYS A 511 5.67 -3.99 -31.89
CA LYS A 511 4.66 -4.88 -32.48
C LYS A 511 3.53 -4.11 -33.18
N GLN A 512 3.35 -2.82 -32.87
CA GLN A 512 2.41 -1.91 -33.55
C GLN A 512 2.88 -1.56 -34.97
N ALA A 513 4.20 -1.50 -35.21
CA ALA A 513 4.75 -1.15 -36.52
C ALA A 513 4.64 -2.30 -37.54
N SER A 514 4.74 -3.54 -37.07
CA SER A 514 4.65 -4.74 -37.93
C SER A 514 3.24 -5.09 -38.40
N THR A 515 2.20 -4.70 -37.66
CA THR A 515 0.80 -4.89 -38.08
C THR A 515 0.29 -3.80 -39.03
N MET A 516 0.99 -2.66 -39.10
CA MET A 516 0.72 -1.60 -40.09
C MET A 516 1.41 -1.83 -41.45
N GLN A 517 2.38 -2.75 -41.54
CA GLN A 517 2.95 -3.22 -42.80
C GLN A 517 2.37 -4.59 -43.13
N ALA A 518 1.22 -4.60 -43.83
CA ALA A 518 0.73 -5.83 -44.44
C ALA A 518 1.83 -6.44 -45.34
N PRO A 519 2.08 -7.76 -45.29
CA PRO A 519 3.01 -8.39 -46.22
C PRO A 519 2.49 -8.17 -47.64
N ALA A 520 3.32 -7.59 -48.50
CA ALA A 520 3.01 -7.41 -49.91
C ALA A 520 2.66 -8.77 -50.52
N MET A 521 1.43 -8.93 -51.00
CA MET A 521 1.04 -10.14 -51.73
C MET A 521 1.98 -10.34 -52.93
N PRO A 522 2.49 -11.56 -53.17
CA PRO A 522 3.25 -11.84 -54.37
C PRO A 522 2.34 -11.62 -55.59
N LYS A 523 2.81 -10.84 -56.58
CA LYS A 523 2.09 -10.69 -57.84
C LYS A 523 1.98 -12.06 -58.52
N PRO A 524 0.79 -12.45 -59.01
CA PRO A 524 0.65 -13.67 -59.80
C PRO A 524 1.40 -13.50 -61.13
N ASN A 525 2.22 -14.50 -61.45
CA ASN A 525 2.77 -14.70 -62.80
C ASN A 525 1.84 -15.59 -63.61
#